data_AF-A0A3B4W9A6-F1
#
_entry.id   AF-A0A3B4W9A6-F1
#
_cell.length_a   1.000
_cell.length_b   1.000
_cell.length_c   1.000
_cell.angle_alpha   90.00
_cell.angle_beta   90.00
_cell.angle_gamma   90.00
#
_symmetry.space_group_name_H-M   'P 1'
#
loop_
_entity.id
_entity.type
_entity.pdbx_description
1 polymer ?
#
loop_
_entity_poly.entity_id
_entity_poly.type
_entity_poly.pdbx_seq_one_letter_code
_entity_poly.pdbx_strand_id
1 'polypeptide(L)'
;VCVCVRSDSPRTEFLLTNYTQPKELLFAIKELAYLGGDSNIGKAIMHTAETFFIQENGGRRGHPRVMMVLIDGWPSDDLEQAAKFARDSGVNVFLVSVAKPAPEELAMVPDKDFVKKAVCKDNGFFSYSIPSWFSTTKHVKPLTQRLCSLDGLLCSKTCYNSVNIGFLIDGSSSVGEGNFQLVLDFLAGIAGSFDISDVGAHIGAVQFTYDQRLEFGLSDHSNKEDATNALKRIPYMSGGTATGAAIKVTCWKKKKLSRNFLIVVTDGQSYDDVRSPALIAHKQEITIYSVGVAWAPMDDLRAMSSEPKDSHTFFTREFNGLADFIPPLVQGICRDFAEKN
;
A
#
# COMPACT_ATOMS: atom_id res chain seq x y z
N VAL A 1 7.54 -20.66 6.90
CA VAL A 1 8.88 -20.79 7.52
C VAL A 1 8.75 -20.26 8.94
N CYS A 2 9.26 -21.00 9.92
CA CYS A 2 8.90 -20.88 11.35
C CYS A 2 9.98 -20.13 12.13
N VAL A 3 9.55 -19.26 13.05
CA VAL A 3 10.37 -18.79 14.17
C VAL A 3 9.76 -19.36 15.44
N CYS A 4 10.54 -20.15 16.18
CA CYS A 4 10.11 -20.65 17.47
C CYS A 4 10.69 -19.74 18.55
N VAL A 5 9.82 -19.04 19.28
CA VAL A 5 10.24 -18.25 20.43
C VAL A 5 9.39 -18.64 21.61
N ARG A 6 9.97 -19.50 22.44
CA ARG A 6 9.71 -19.57 23.87
C ARG A 6 11.08 -19.62 24.55
N SER A 7 11.54 -18.44 24.96
CA SER A 7 12.60 -18.10 25.93
C SER A 7 12.72 -16.55 25.99
N ASP A 8 13.59 -15.99 26.84
CA ASP A 8 13.87 -14.54 26.91
C ASP A 8 14.29 -13.89 25.59
N SER A 9 14.81 -14.70 24.64
CA SER A 9 15.34 -14.27 23.35
C SER A 9 14.83 -15.13 22.18
N PRO A 10 14.41 -14.52 21.07
CA PRO A 10 13.94 -15.24 19.89
C PRO A 10 15.03 -16.11 19.25
N ARG A 11 14.69 -17.37 18.93
CA ARG A 11 15.59 -18.30 18.22
C ARG A 11 15.11 -18.53 16.79
N THR A 12 16.05 -18.41 15.85
CA THR A 12 15.83 -18.75 14.45
C THR A 12 16.26 -20.19 14.20
N GLU A 13 15.32 -21.02 13.75
CA GLU A 13 15.61 -22.43 13.41
C GLU A 13 16.12 -22.57 11.98
N PHE A 14 15.54 -21.81 11.04
CA PHE A 14 16.00 -21.71 9.66
C PHE A 14 15.38 -20.48 8.98
N LEU A 15 16.11 -19.91 8.01
CA LEU A 15 15.71 -18.75 7.19
C LEU A 15 14.94 -19.18 5.93
N LEU A 16 14.43 -18.21 5.17
CA LEU A 16 13.68 -18.49 3.93
C LEU A 16 14.56 -19.10 2.82
N THR A 17 15.88 -18.93 2.91
CA THR A 17 16.87 -19.44 1.94
C THR A 17 17.33 -20.87 2.21
N ASN A 18 17.13 -21.41 3.42
CA ASN A 18 17.71 -22.70 3.83
C ASN A 18 17.14 -23.91 3.07
N TYR A 19 15.88 -23.84 2.63
CA TYR A 19 15.20 -24.95 1.97
C TYR A 19 14.47 -24.47 0.72
N THR A 20 14.70 -25.13 -0.41
CA THR A 20 14.00 -24.85 -1.68
C THR A 20 12.94 -25.90 -2.00
N GLN A 21 13.04 -27.12 -1.42
CA GLN A 21 12.09 -28.20 -1.62
C GLN A 21 11.16 -28.41 -0.43
N PRO A 22 9.84 -28.58 -0.65
CA PRO A 22 8.89 -28.84 0.43
C PRO A 22 9.21 -30.07 1.29
N LYS A 23 9.76 -31.13 0.67
CA LYS A 23 10.08 -32.39 1.37
C LYS A 23 11.17 -32.21 2.43
N GLU A 24 12.21 -31.44 2.13
CA GLU A 24 13.32 -31.16 3.03
C GLU A 24 12.87 -30.28 4.20
N LEU A 25 12.09 -29.24 3.88
CA LEU A 25 11.50 -28.36 4.88
C LEU A 25 10.60 -29.14 5.86
N LEU A 26 9.79 -30.08 5.35
CA LEU A 26 8.95 -30.93 6.19
C LEU A 26 9.76 -31.82 7.14
N PHE A 27 10.93 -32.30 6.72
CA PHE A 27 11.82 -33.06 7.59
C PHE A 27 12.41 -32.16 8.67
N ALA A 28 12.91 -30.97 8.30
CA ALA A 28 13.45 -30.00 9.25
C ALA A 28 12.43 -29.57 10.31
N ILE A 29 11.16 -29.39 9.92
CA ILE A 29 10.07 -29.05 10.85
C ILE A 29 9.83 -30.16 11.88
N LYS A 30 9.99 -31.43 11.50
CA LYS A 30 9.80 -32.57 12.42
C LYS A 30 10.89 -32.69 13.47
N GLU A 31 12.09 -32.20 13.18
CA GLU A 31 13.25 -32.24 14.08
C GLU A 31 13.30 -31.05 15.06
N LEU A 32 12.30 -30.16 15.04
CA LEU A 32 12.26 -29.01 15.94
C LEU A 32 12.08 -29.44 17.40
N ALA A 33 12.99 -28.97 18.25
CA ALA A 33 12.94 -29.23 19.68
C ALA A 33 11.98 -28.27 20.40
N TYR A 34 11.24 -28.79 21.38
CA TYR A 34 10.46 -27.97 22.31
C TYR A 34 11.39 -27.39 23.39
N LEU A 35 11.42 -26.05 23.50
CA LEU A 35 12.38 -25.34 24.36
C LEU A 35 11.80 -24.89 25.72
N GLY A 36 10.47 -24.82 25.88
CA GLY A 36 9.82 -24.31 27.10
C GLY A 36 10.07 -22.83 27.40
N GLY A 37 9.43 -22.26 28.43
CA GLY A 37 9.63 -20.87 28.87
C GLY A 37 8.49 -19.89 28.51
N ASP A 38 8.76 -18.58 28.69
CA ASP A 38 7.77 -17.50 28.56
C ASP A 38 7.39 -17.18 27.10
N SER A 39 6.16 -16.68 26.93
CA SER A 39 5.54 -16.39 25.62
C SER A 39 5.85 -14.98 25.13
N ASN A 40 7.14 -14.66 24.91
CA ASN A 40 7.61 -13.35 24.40
C ASN A 40 7.35 -13.17 22.89
N ILE A 41 6.08 -13.04 22.52
CA ILE A 41 5.62 -13.00 21.13
C ILE A 41 5.98 -11.67 20.46
N GLY A 42 5.99 -10.56 21.19
CA GLY A 42 6.38 -9.24 20.68
C GLY A 42 7.83 -9.24 20.18
N LYS A 43 8.76 -9.71 21.02
CA LYS A 43 10.17 -9.90 20.61
C LYS A 43 10.31 -10.81 19.39
N ALA A 44 9.51 -11.88 19.31
CA ALA A 44 9.52 -12.80 18.18
C ALA A 44 9.09 -12.14 16.87
N ILE A 45 8.00 -11.35 16.91
CA ILE A 45 7.49 -10.61 15.76
C ILE A 45 8.56 -9.61 15.28
N MET A 46 9.16 -8.85 16.21
CA MET A 46 10.18 -7.86 15.89
C MET A 46 11.41 -8.51 15.22
N HIS A 47 11.99 -9.54 15.85
CA HIS A 47 13.13 -10.28 15.31
C HIS A 47 12.86 -10.88 13.92
N THR A 48 11.66 -11.42 13.72
CA THR A 48 11.27 -11.99 12.43
C THR A 48 11.15 -10.90 11.37
N ALA A 49 10.55 -9.75 11.71
CA ALA A 49 10.42 -8.62 10.79
C ALA A 49 11.78 -8.05 10.38
N GLU A 50 12.75 -7.97 11.30
CA GLU A 50 14.11 -7.48 11.05
C GLU A 50 14.95 -8.46 10.22
N THR A 51 14.78 -9.77 10.46
CA THR A 51 15.73 -10.77 9.94
C THR A 51 15.23 -11.52 8.70
N PHE A 52 13.95 -11.91 8.63
CA PHE A 52 13.53 -12.91 7.63
C PHE A 52 13.24 -12.30 6.25
N PHE A 53 12.74 -11.07 6.21
CA PHE A 53 12.22 -10.48 4.98
C PHE A 53 13.22 -9.58 4.24
N ILE A 54 14.48 -9.59 4.66
CA ILE A 54 15.59 -8.96 3.93
C ILE A 54 16.05 -9.84 2.76
N GLN A 55 16.64 -9.22 1.74
CA GLN A 55 17.00 -9.90 0.49
C GLN A 55 18.01 -11.04 0.71
N GLU A 56 18.98 -10.83 1.60
CA GLU A 56 20.02 -11.82 1.97
C GLU A 56 19.41 -13.10 2.58
N ASN A 57 18.29 -12.97 3.27
CA ASN A 57 17.62 -14.07 3.97
C ASN A 57 16.39 -14.61 3.24
N GLY A 58 16.23 -14.24 1.95
CA GLY A 58 15.22 -14.79 1.04
C GLY A 58 13.97 -13.93 0.87
N GLY A 59 13.99 -12.70 1.37
CA GLY A 59 12.99 -11.68 1.03
C GLY A 59 13.02 -11.36 -0.47
N ARG A 60 11.85 -11.38 -1.10
CA ARG A 60 11.70 -11.09 -2.55
C ARG A 60 10.93 -9.79 -2.75
N ARG A 61 11.40 -8.96 -3.68
CA ARG A 61 10.67 -7.76 -4.13
C ARG A 61 9.41 -8.19 -4.90
N GLY A 62 8.34 -7.38 -4.82
CA GLY A 62 7.07 -7.65 -5.50
C GLY A 62 6.27 -8.86 -5.00
N HIS A 63 6.72 -9.52 -3.93
CA HIS A 63 6.02 -10.65 -3.32
C HIS A 63 5.54 -10.27 -1.91
N PRO A 64 4.33 -10.67 -1.49
CA PRO A 64 3.84 -10.38 -0.15
C PRO A 64 4.74 -11.00 0.92
N ARG A 65 5.02 -10.23 1.96
CA ARG A 65 5.68 -10.70 3.18
C ARG A 65 4.61 -11.10 4.17
N VAL A 66 4.57 -12.38 4.54
CA VAL A 66 3.54 -12.95 5.40
C VAL A 66 4.20 -13.63 6.58
N MET A 67 3.83 -13.21 7.79
CA MET A 67 4.23 -13.81 9.05
C MET A 67 3.00 -14.44 9.69
N MET A 68 3.06 -15.74 9.98
CA MET A 68 2.01 -16.44 10.73
C MET A 68 2.53 -16.73 12.14
N VAL A 69 1.88 -16.15 13.13
CA VAL A 69 2.20 -16.30 14.55
C VAL A 69 1.21 -17.29 15.15
N LEU A 70 1.71 -18.43 15.60
CA LEU A 70 0.92 -19.47 16.28
C LEU A 70 1.10 -19.30 17.78
N ILE A 71 -0.01 -19.18 18.51
CA ILE A 71 0.01 -18.96 19.96
C ILE A 71 -0.97 -19.89 20.66
N ASP A 72 -0.63 -20.24 21.90
CA ASP A 72 -1.47 -21.01 22.83
C ASP A 72 -1.55 -20.21 24.13
N GLY A 73 -2.72 -19.62 24.39
CA GLY A 73 -2.91 -18.63 25.46
C GLY A 73 -2.64 -17.18 25.04
N TRP A 74 -1.95 -16.42 25.90
CA TRP A 74 -1.69 -14.98 25.75
C TRP A 74 -0.18 -14.66 25.82
N PRO A 75 0.24 -13.52 25.22
CA PRO A 75 1.63 -13.08 25.29
C PRO A 75 2.05 -12.63 26.69
N SER A 76 3.34 -12.81 26.98
CA SER A 76 3.99 -12.29 28.19
C SER A 76 4.51 -10.86 28.01
N ASP A 77 4.56 -10.35 26.78
CA ASP A 77 5.03 -9.03 26.40
C ASP A 77 3.99 -8.25 25.56
N ASP A 78 4.23 -6.95 25.38
CA ASP A 78 3.40 -6.10 24.53
C ASP A 78 3.68 -6.36 23.04
N LEU A 79 2.60 -6.48 22.26
CA LEU A 79 2.65 -6.76 20.83
C LEU A 79 2.57 -5.49 19.99
N GLU A 80 2.11 -4.37 20.54
CA GLU A 80 1.74 -3.19 19.76
C GLU A 80 2.93 -2.63 18.98
N GLN A 81 4.07 -2.42 19.64
CA GLN A 81 5.27 -1.86 19.01
C GLN A 81 5.85 -2.80 17.95
N ALA A 82 5.97 -4.10 18.28
CA ALA A 82 6.52 -5.10 17.37
C ALA A 82 5.64 -5.30 16.14
N ALA A 83 4.32 -5.37 16.34
CA ALA A 83 3.37 -5.48 15.25
C ALA A 83 3.34 -4.21 14.39
N LYS A 84 3.46 -3.03 15.00
CA LYS A 84 3.61 -1.76 14.26
C LYS A 84 4.85 -1.78 13.39
N PHE A 85 6.00 -2.14 13.96
CA PHE A 85 7.25 -2.25 13.21
C PHE A 85 7.14 -3.24 12.04
N ALA A 86 6.54 -4.42 12.26
CA ALA A 86 6.32 -5.41 11.22
C ALA A 86 5.44 -4.83 10.08
N ARG A 87 4.34 -4.13 10.42
CA ARG A 87 3.45 -3.49 9.45
C ARG A 87 4.17 -2.41 8.64
N ASP A 88 4.90 -1.54 9.32
CA ASP A 88 5.69 -0.45 8.70
C ASP A 88 6.78 -1.01 7.78
N SER A 89 7.30 -2.20 8.10
CA SER A 89 8.28 -2.95 7.30
C SER A 89 7.66 -3.75 6.14
N GLY A 90 6.37 -3.57 5.87
CA GLY A 90 5.71 -4.25 4.76
C GLY A 90 5.35 -5.72 5.05
N VAL A 91 5.30 -6.14 6.32
CA VAL A 91 5.00 -7.52 6.73
C VAL A 91 3.56 -7.65 7.24
N ASN A 92 2.83 -8.62 6.69
CA ASN A 92 1.48 -8.96 7.13
C ASN A 92 1.54 -9.98 8.26
N VAL A 93 1.11 -9.59 9.45
CA VAL A 93 1.06 -10.44 10.64
C VAL A 93 -0.31 -11.10 10.74
N PHE A 94 -0.33 -12.44 10.72
CA PHE A 94 -1.50 -13.26 11.00
C PHE A 94 -1.35 -13.90 12.37
N LEU A 95 -2.33 -13.67 13.25
CA LEU A 95 -2.35 -14.28 14.57
C LEU A 95 -3.29 -15.47 14.57
N VAL A 96 -2.75 -16.66 14.84
CA VAL A 96 -3.49 -17.91 14.96
C VAL A 96 -3.46 -18.34 16.42
N SER A 97 -4.58 -18.18 17.12
CA SER A 97 -4.74 -18.68 18.48
C SER A 97 -5.28 -20.10 18.45
N VAL A 98 -4.55 -21.02 19.08
CA VAL A 98 -4.98 -22.40 19.31
C VAL A 98 -5.43 -22.51 20.75
N ALA A 99 -6.55 -23.19 21.00
CA ALA A 99 -7.13 -23.37 22.33
C ALA A 99 -7.26 -22.03 23.09
N LYS A 100 -8.18 -21.17 22.63
CA LYS A 100 -8.43 -19.86 23.27
C LYS A 100 -8.60 -20.00 24.80
N PRO A 101 -8.16 -18.99 25.58
CA PRO A 101 -8.28 -19.01 27.03
C PRO A 101 -9.71 -19.31 27.46
N ALA A 102 -9.85 -20.20 28.45
CA ALA A 102 -11.16 -20.49 29.02
C ALA A 102 -11.73 -19.22 29.70
N PRO A 103 -13.06 -19.07 29.81
CA PRO A 103 -13.67 -17.91 30.46
C PRO A 103 -13.09 -17.59 31.85
N GLU A 104 -12.68 -18.62 32.58
CA GLU A 104 -12.07 -18.54 33.91
C GLU A 104 -10.65 -17.94 33.87
N GLU A 105 -9.93 -18.16 32.76
CA GLU A 105 -8.55 -17.67 32.54
C GLU A 105 -8.53 -16.25 31.97
N LEU A 106 -9.65 -15.76 31.43
CA LEU A 106 -9.76 -14.40 30.88
C LEU A 106 -9.45 -13.29 31.89
N ALA A 107 -9.60 -13.58 33.19
CA ALA A 107 -9.23 -12.66 34.27
C ALA A 107 -7.70 -12.52 34.44
N MET A 108 -6.94 -13.51 33.98
CA MET A 108 -5.48 -13.56 34.08
C MET A 108 -4.78 -12.99 32.85
N VAL A 109 -5.51 -12.74 31.77
CA VAL A 109 -4.99 -12.15 30.53
C VAL A 109 -4.63 -10.68 30.80
N PRO A 110 -3.33 -10.31 30.77
CA PRO A 110 -2.90 -8.95 31.11
C PRO A 110 -3.44 -7.89 30.15
N ASP A 111 -3.46 -8.22 28.85
CA ASP A 111 -3.94 -7.35 27.78
C ASP A 111 -4.99 -8.10 26.96
N LYS A 112 -6.26 -7.78 27.13
CA LYS A 112 -7.37 -8.48 26.44
C LYS A 112 -7.45 -8.14 24.95
N ASP A 113 -6.84 -7.03 24.53
CA ASP A 113 -6.85 -6.55 23.16
C ASP A 113 -5.56 -6.93 22.40
N PHE A 114 -4.73 -7.81 22.96
CA PHE A 114 -3.47 -8.24 22.34
C PHE A 114 -3.65 -8.75 20.90
N VAL A 115 -4.77 -9.44 20.61
CA VAL A 115 -5.12 -9.88 19.25
C VAL A 115 -5.25 -8.68 18.31
N LYS A 116 -5.98 -7.65 18.74
CA LYS A 116 -6.21 -6.42 17.95
C LYS A 116 -4.93 -5.64 17.73
N LYS A 117 -4.03 -5.63 18.72
CA LYS A 117 -2.72 -4.96 18.64
C LYS A 117 -1.75 -5.69 17.72
N ALA A 118 -1.78 -7.02 17.73
CA ALA A 118 -0.94 -7.87 16.90
C ALA A 118 -1.32 -7.82 15.41
N VAL A 119 -2.62 -7.85 15.12
CA VAL A 119 -3.12 -7.79 13.74
C VAL A 119 -3.24 -6.36 13.26
N CYS A 120 -3.27 -6.18 11.94
CA CYS A 120 -3.41 -4.84 11.37
C CYS A 120 -4.87 -4.33 11.35
N LYS A 121 -5.83 -5.21 11.07
CA LYS A 121 -7.27 -4.90 11.06
C LYS A 121 -8.00 -5.94 11.89
N ASP A 122 -8.83 -5.47 12.82
CA ASP A 122 -9.72 -6.33 13.61
C ASP A 122 -11.01 -6.61 12.84
N ASN A 123 -10.88 -7.28 11.69
CA ASN A 123 -12.01 -7.68 10.83
C ASN A 123 -12.16 -9.21 10.74
N GLY A 124 -11.45 -9.95 11.59
CA GLY A 124 -11.43 -11.42 11.59
C GLY A 124 -10.70 -12.08 10.42
N PHE A 125 -10.07 -11.31 9.53
CA PHE A 125 -9.26 -11.86 8.43
C PHE A 125 -7.86 -12.26 8.89
N PHE A 126 -7.18 -11.36 9.59
CA PHE A 126 -5.80 -11.52 10.10
C PHE A 126 -5.73 -12.30 11.40
N SER A 127 -6.85 -12.50 12.09
CA SER A 127 -6.95 -13.36 13.27
C SER A 127 -7.68 -14.65 12.91
N TYR A 128 -7.18 -15.77 13.43
CA TYR A 128 -7.81 -17.08 13.27
C TYR A 128 -7.79 -17.82 14.61
N SER A 129 -8.89 -18.51 14.92
CA SER A 129 -9.02 -19.28 16.15
C SER A 129 -9.20 -20.75 15.81
N ILE A 130 -8.31 -21.59 16.33
CA ILE A 130 -8.42 -23.05 16.29
C ILE A 130 -8.91 -23.52 17.66
N PRO A 131 -10.05 -24.22 17.76
CA PRO A 131 -10.58 -24.65 19.05
C PRO A 131 -9.68 -25.65 19.78
N SER A 132 -8.96 -26.49 19.06
CA SER A 132 -8.17 -27.57 19.65
C SER A 132 -6.96 -27.95 18.80
N TRP A 133 -5.86 -28.30 19.46
CA TRP A 133 -4.68 -28.88 18.83
C TRP A 133 -4.99 -30.12 17.99
N PHE A 134 -5.97 -30.93 18.42
CA PHE A 134 -6.38 -32.15 17.70
C PHE A 134 -7.12 -31.88 16.39
N SER A 135 -7.66 -30.67 16.19
CA SER A 135 -8.39 -30.29 14.97
C SER A 135 -7.58 -29.43 14.00
N THR A 136 -6.31 -29.14 14.30
CA THR A 136 -5.44 -28.25 13.52
C THR A 136 -5.40 -28.59 12.03
N THR A 137 -5.37 -29.87 11.67
CA THR A 137 -5.36 -30.34 10.28
C THR A 137 -6.60 -29.90 9.48
N LYS A 138 -7.76 -29.77 10.14
CA LYS A 138 -9.01 -29.29 9.50
C LYS A 138 -8.95 -27.82 9.10
N HIS A 139 -8.07 -27.04 9.73
CA HIS A 139 -7.95 -25.60 9.53
C HIS A 139 -6.88 -25.20 8.51
N VAL A 140 -6.07 -26.15 8.03
CA VAL A 140 -4.99 -25.90 7.06
C VAL A 140 -5.54 -25.26 5.78
N LYS A 141 -6.57 -25.85 5.16
CA LYS A 141 -7.12 -25.33 3.90
C LYS A 141 -7.70 -23.91 4.02
N PRO A 142 -8.56 -23.60 5.01
CA PRO A 142 -9.01 -22.22 5.24
C PRO A 142 -7.88 -21.22 5.52
N LEU A 143 -6.88 -21.61 6.31
CA LEU A 143 -5.73 -20.74 6.60
C LEU A 143 -4.92 -20.46 5.34
N THR A 144 -4.60 -21.48 4.55
CA THR A 144 -3.87 -21.31 3.28
C THR A 144 -4.63 -20.40 2.32
N GLN A 145 -5.95 -20.55 2.21
CA GLN A 145 -6.78 -19.66 1.37
C GLN A 145 -6.69 -18.20 1.80
N ARG A 146 -6.67 -17.92 3.10
CA ARG A 146 -6.50 -16.55 3.62
C ARG A 146 -5.10 -16.01 3.37
N LEU A 147 -4.07 -16.80 3.67
CA LEU A 147 -2.67 -16.40 3.51
C LEU A 147 -2.29 -16.16 2.04
N CYS A 148 -2.94 -16.87 1.11
CA CYS A 148 -2.73 -16.71 -0.33
C CYS A 148 -3.65 -15.68 -1.00
N SER A 149 -4.57 -15.05 -0.27
CA SER A 149 -5.46 -14.00 -0.80
C SER A 149 -4.73 -12.67 -0.88
N LEU A 150 -4.13 -12.37 -2.04
CA LEU A 150 -3.34 -11.15 -2.27
C LEU A 150 -4.13 -9.87 -1.95
N ASP A 151 -5.39 -9.82 -2.38
CA ASP A 151 -6.30 -8.69 -2.14
C ASP A 151 -6.68 -8.53 -0.65
N GLY A 152 -6.44 -9.56 0.17
CA GLY A 152 -6.67 -9.50 1.61
C GLY A 152 -5.47 -8.99 2.41
N LEU A 153 -4.26 -8.96 1.85
CA LEU A 153 -2.99 -8.67 2.54
C LEU A 153 -2.68 -7.16 2.65
N LEU A 154 -3.72 -6.31 2.64
CA LEU A 154 -3.66 -4.85 2.48
C LEU A 154 -3.42 -4.10 3.79
N CYS A 155 -2.53 -4.62 4.62
CA CYS A 155 -2.39 -4.20 6.01
C CYS A 155 -0.95 -3.89 6.43
N SER A 156 -0.02 -4.47 5.71
CA SER A 156 1.35 -3.99 5.64
C SER A 156 1.45 -2.70 4.82
N LYS A 157 2.49 -1.89 5.04
CA LYS A 157 2.80 -0.72 4.22
C LYS A 157 3.11 -1.19 2.78
N THR A 158 2.11 -1.18 1.92
CA THR A 158 2.23 -1.52 0.50
C THR A 158 2.02 -0.27 -0.34
N CYS A 159 2.40 -0.34 -1.61
CA CYS A 159 2.07 0.73 -2.55
C CYS A 159 0.56 0.94 -2.68
N TYR A 160 -0.26 -0.11 -2.51
CA TYR A 160 -1.70 -0.04 -2.70
C TYR A 160 -2.43 0.71 -1.58
N ASN A 161 -1.82 0.80 -0.39
CA ASN A 161 -2.47 1.37 0.81
C ASN A 161 -1.60 2.40 1.56
N SER A 162 -0.42 2.78 1.07
CA SER A 162 0.47 3.72 1.79
C SER A 162 1.02 4.82 0.88
N VAL A 163 0.13 5.35 0.06
CA VAL A 163 0.44 6.41 -0.89
C VAL A 163 -0.59 7.52 -0.80
N ASN A 164 -0.13 8.75 -1.01
CA ASN A 164 -0.96 9.89 -1.28
C ASN A 164 -0.89 10.16 -2.79
N ILE A 165 -2.02 10.16 -3.48
CA ILE A 165 -2.10 10.37 -4.92
C ILE A 165 -2.87 11.65 -5.19
N GLY A 166 -2.23 12.58 -5.90
CA GLY A 166 -2.86 13.77 -6.41
C GLY A 166 -3.12 13.71 -7.89
N PHE A 167 -4.31 14.10 -8.27
CA PHE A 167 -4.71 14.27 -9.66
C PHE A 167 -4.73 15.75 -10.00
N LEU A 168 -3.93 16.13 -11.00
CA LEU A 168 -4.05 17.40 -11.71
C LEU A 168 -4.78 17.17 -13.01
N ILE A 169 -5.97 17.75 -13.10
CA ILE A 169 -6.93 17.49 -14.17
C ILE A 169 -7.06 18.74 -15.03
N ASP A 170 -6.65 18.64 -16.29
CA ASP A 170 -6.86 19.68 -17.27
C ASP A 170 -8.35 19.79 -17.62
N GLY A 171 -8.97 20.91 -17.22
CA GLY A 171 -10.35 21.25 -17.51
C GLY A 171 -10.48 22.29 -18.63
N SER A 172 -9.44 22.47 -19.44
CA SER A 172 -9.40 23.50 -20.49
C SER A 172 -10.37 23.22 -21.63
N SER A 173 -10.63 24.27 -22.42
CA SER A 173 -11.57 24.24 -23.53
C SER A 173 -11.16 23.27 -24.65
N SER A 174 -9.87 22.95 -24.79
CA SER A 174 -9.36 22.02 -25.82
C SER A 174 -9.77 20.58 -25.55
N VAL A 175 -9.89 20.21 -24.27
CA VAL A 175 -10.33 18.87 -23.87
C VAL A 175 -11.77 18.64 -24.34
N GLY A 176 -12.68 19.55 -23.97
CA GLY A 176 -14.11 19.42 -24.24
C GLY A 176 -14.83 18.44 -23.31
N GLU A 177 -16.12 18.69 -23.09
CA GLU A 177 -16.93 18.01 -22.05
C GLU A 177 -16.96 16.47 -22.20
N GLY A 178 -17.12 15.96 -23.43
CA GLY A 178 -17.16 14.52 -23.68
C GLY A 178 -15.85 13.80 -23.37
N ASN A 179 -14.71 14.41 -23.73
CA ASN A 179 -13.40 13.85 -23.43
C ASN A 179 -13.03 14.01 -21.95
N PHE A 180 -13.49 15.09 -21.31
CA PHE A 180 -13.29 15.31 -19.88
C PHE A 180 -13.86 14.14 -19.06
N GLN A 181 -15.03 13.60 -19.44
CA GLN A 181 -15.59 12.41 -18.79
C GLN A 181 -14.66 11.19 -18.91
N LEU A 182 -14.00 10.99 -20.06
CA LEU A 182 -13.03 9.91 -20.26
C LEU A 182 -11.80 10.09 -19.36
N VAL A 183 -11.35 11.33 -19.16
CA VAL A 183 -10.28 11.64 -18.20
C VAL A 183 -10.74 11.28 -16.78
N LEU A 184 -11.95 11.67 -16.36
CA LEU A 184 -12.46 11.33 -15.03
C LEU A 184 -12.60 9.81 -14.82
N ASP A 185 -13.06 9.07 -15.83
CA ASP A 185 -13.17 7.62 -15.78
C ASP A 185 -11.79 6.94 -15.68
N PHE A 186 -10.80 7.44 -16.43
CA PHE A 186 -9.40 7.00 -16.32
C PHE A 186 -8.85 7.21 -14.91
N LEU A 187 -9.01 8.40 -14.34
CA LEU A 187 -8.54 8.71 -12.98
C LEU A 187 -9.28 7.89 -11.91
N ALA A 188 -10.58 7.67 -12.08
CA ALA A 188 -11.36 6.80 -11.21
C ALA A 188 -10.89 5.33 -11.30
N GLY A 189 -10.47 4.87 -12.48
CA GLY A 189 -9.87 3.54 -12.67
C GLY A 189 -8.53 3.37 -11.94
N ILE A 190 -7.67 4.41 -11.98
CA ILE A 190 -6.44 4.45 -11.18
C ILE A 190 -6.79 4.41 -9.70
N ALA A 191 -7.66 5.31 -9.23
CA ALA A 191 -8.09 5.40 -7.84
C ALA A 191 -8.67 4.07 -7.32
N GLY A 192 -9.48 3.39 -8.13
CA GLY A 192 -10.07 2.09 -7.79
C GLY A 192 -9.05 0.96 -7.56
N SER A 193 -7.83 1.12 -8.09
CA SER A 193 -6.73 0.16 -7.92
C SER A 193 -6.02 0.27 -6.57
N PHE A 194 -6.27 1.34 -5.80
CA PHE A 194 -5.66 1.59 -4.47
C PHE A 194 -6.68 1.45 -3.35
N ASP A 195 -6.25 1.08 -2.16
CA ASP A 195 -7.13 0.85 -1.00
C ASP A 195 -7.27 2.11 -0.16
N ILE A 196 -8.19 2.96 -0.64
CA ILE A 196 -8.51 4.24 -0.06
C ILE A 196 -9.20 4.05 1.30
N SER A 197 -8.59 4.58 2.36
CA SER A 197 -9.15 4.63 3.70
C SER A 197 -8.40 5.62 4.59
N ASP A 198 -8.92 5.96 5.77
CA ASP A 198 -8.27 6.87 6.73
C ASP A 198 -6.84 6.44 7.11
N VAL A 199 -6.58 5.14 7.07
CA VAL A 199 -5.28 4.52 7.38
C VAL A 199 -4.59 3.96 6.12
N GLY A 200 -5.19 4.14 4.95
CA GLY A 200 -4.78 3.56 3.68
C GLY A 200 -4.24 4.59 2.69
N ALA A 201 -4.52 4.36 1.41
CA ALA A 201 -4.21 5.33 0.37
C ALA A 201 -5.12 6.55 0.52
N HIS A 202 -4.58 7.73 0.19
CA HIS A 202 -5.31 8.98 0.22
C HIS A 202 -5.29 9.59 -1.17
N ILE A 203 -6.42 10.15 -1.61
CA ILE A 203 -6.57 10.72 -2.95
C ILE A 203 -7.11 12.13 -2.85
N GLY A 204 -6.58 13.03 -3.67
CA GLY A 204 -7.08 14.38 -3.85
C GLY A 204 -7.07 14.75 -5.33
N ALA A 205 -7.95 15.68 -5.69
CA ALA A 205 -8.09 16.15 -7.06
C ALA A 205 -8.13 17.67 -7.12
N VAL A 206 -7.35 18.23 -8.05
CA VAL A 206 -7.36 19.64 -8.40
C VAL A 206 -7.60 19.73 -9.90
N GLN A 207 -8.65 20.43 -10.29
CA GLN A 207 -8.89 20.79 -11.67
C GLN A 207 -8.20 22.13 -11.96
N PHE A 208 -7.64 22.29 -13.15
CA PHE A 208 -7.02 23.54 -13.56
C PHE A 208 -7.43 23.97 -14.96
N THR A 209 -7.56 25.29 -15.12
CA THR A 209 -7.63 25.98 -16.40
C THR A 209 -6.63 27.14 -16.39
N TYR A 210 -7.08 28.40 -16.50
CA TYR A 210 -6.31 29.57 -16.06
C TYR A 210 -6.22 29.62 -14.53
N ASP A 211 -7.30 29.21 -13.86
CA ASP A 211 -7.42 29.14 -12.40
C ASP A 211 -7.34 27.68 -11.92
N GLN A 212 -6.98 27.49 -10.66
CA GLN A 212 -6.90 26.16 -10.03
C GLN A 212 -8.03 26.01 -9.02
N ARG A 213 -8.79 24.92 -9.14
CA ARG A 213 -9.89 24.58 -8.24
C ARG A 213 -9.58 23.27 -7.53
N LEU A 214 -9.50 23.32 -6.20
CA LEU A 214 -9.48 22.12 -5.37
C LEU A 214 -10.88 21.51 -5.39
N GLU A 215 -11.03 20.34 -6.00
CA GLU A 215 -12.30 19.63 -6.02
C GLU A 215 -12.49 18.86 -4.70
N PHE A 216 -11.44 18.18 -4.25
CA PHE A 216 -11.35 17.61 -2.91
C PHE A 216 -9.88 17.34 -2.53
N GLY A 217 -9.59 17.45 -1.24
CA GLY A 217 -8.28 17.19 -0.66
C GLY A 217 -8.04 15.73 -0.29
N LEU A 218 -6.79 15.41 0.05
CA LEU A 218 -6.35 14.07 0.43
C LEU A 218 -7.14 13.42 1.59
N SER A 219 -7.80 14.20 2.43
CA SER A 219 -8.48 13.69 3.65
C SER A 219 -10.01 13.79 3.57
N ASP A 220 -10.55 14.14 2.41
CA ASP A 220 -11.99 14.40 2.27
C ASP A 220 -12.80 13.12 2.01
N HIS A 221 -12.15 12.06 1.52
CA HIS A 221 -12.77 10.76 1.27
C HIS A 221 -12.00 9.62 1.94
N SER A 222 -12.71 8.87 2.78
CA SER A 222 -12.16 7.79 3.62
C SER A 222 -12.54 6.38 3.16
N ASN A 223 -13.09 6.25 1.95
CA ASN A 223 -13.33 4.97 1.31
C ASN A 223 -13.27 5.06 -0.22
N LYS A 224 -13.08 3.90 -0.86
CA LYS A 224 -12.87 3.76 -2.31
C LYS A 224 -14.08 4.22 -3.14
N GLU A 225 -15.28 3.86 -2.72
CA GLU A 225 -16.50 4.16 -3.46
C GLU A 225 -16.77 5.67 -3.50
N ASP A 226 -16.65 6.34 -2.35
CA ASP A 226 -16.86 7.79 -2.27
C ASP A 226 -15.82 8.56 -3.08
N ALA A 227 -14.53 8.19 -3.01
CA ALA A 227 -13.47 8.86 -3.76
C ALA A 227 -13.64 8.70 -5.28
N THR A 228 -13.98 7.49 -5.75
CA THR A 228 -14.20 7.24 -7.18
C THR A 228 -15.47 7.91 -7.70
N ASN A 229 -16.54 7.96 -6.88
CA ASN A 229 -17.76 8.69 -7.22
C ASN A 229 -17.54 10.21 -7.22
N ALA A 230 -16.72 10.74 -6.31
CA ALA A 230 -16.36 12.15 -6.26
C ALA A 230 -15.60 12.56 -7.53
N LEU A 231 -14.63 11.77 -7.97
CA LEU A 231 -13.91 11.99 -9.23
C LEU A 231 -14.86 12.09 -10.42
N LYS A 232 -15.78 11.13 -10.57
CA LYS A 232 -16.74 11.08 -11.68
C LYS A 232 -17.74 12.23 -11.71
N ARG A 233 -17.89 12.97 -10.61
CA ARG A 233 -18.85 14.08 -10.46
C ARG A 233 -18.19 15.46 -10.55
N ILE A 234 -16.89 15.53 -10.82
CA ILE A 234 -16.18 16.80 -10.98
C ILE A 234 -16.79 17.55 -12.18
N PRO A 235 -17.27 18.79 -12.00
CA PRO A 235 -17.86 19.57 -13.08
C PRO A 235 -16.77 20.10 -14.00
N TYR A 236 -17.02 20.10 -15.30
CA TYR A 236 -16.11 20.68 -16.30
C TYR A 236 -16.06 22.22 -16.19
N MET A 237 -14.84 22.80 -16.14
CA MET A 237 -14.65 24.25 -16.02
C MET A 237 -14.67 25.00 -17.35
N SER A 238 -13.92 24.53 -18.36
CA SER A 238 -13.58 25.26 -19.60
C SER A 238 -12.70 26.50 -19.36
N GLY A 239 -11.68 26.70 -20.19
CA GLY A 239 -10.71 27.80 -20.07
C GLY A 239 -9.39 27.50 -20.77
N GLY A 240 -8.32 28.21 -20.40
CA GLY A 240 -6.96 27.93 -20.88
C GLY A 240 -6.26 26.86 -20.04
N THR A 241 -4.95 26.69 -20.24
CA THR A 241 -4.17 25.59 -19.67
C THR A 241 -2.95 26.13 -18.90
N ALA A 242 -3.05 26.31 -17.59
CA ALA A 242 -1.95 26.77 -16.72
C ALA A 242 -1.47 25.65 -15.78
N THR A 243 -0.72 24.70 -16.37
CA THR A 243 -0.22 23.51 -15.69
C THR A 243 0.84 23.84 -14.63
N GLY A 244 1.69 24.85 -14.85
CA GLY A 244 2.73 25.24 -13.90
C GLY A 244 2.15 25.72 -12.57
N ALA A 245 1.14 26.59 -12.64
CA ALA A 245 0.37 27.06 -11.49
C ALA A 245 -0.33 25.90 -10.76
N ALA A 246 -0.89 24.93 -11.49
CA ALA A 246 -1.52 23.74 -10.92
C ALA A 246 -0.56 22.89 -10.09
N ILE A 247 0.67 22.67 -10.58
CA ILE A 247 1.72 21.95 -9.83
C ILE A 247 2.09 22.69 -8.53
N LYS A 248 2.09 24.03 -8.56
CA LYS A 248 2.40 24.84 -7.38
C LYS A 248 1.34 24.71 -6.28
N VAL A 249 0.06 24.63 -6.64
CA VAL A 249 -1.07 24.51 -5.70
C VAL A 249 -1.15 23.12 -5.07
N THR A 250 -0.67 22.09 -5.76
CA THR A 250 -0.69 20.69 -5.29
C THR A 250 0.45 20.30 -4.36
N CYS A 251 1.27 21.27 -3.91
CA CYS A 251 2.20 21.09 -2.79
C CYS A 251 1.43 20.92 -1.46
N TRP A 252 0.77 19.77 -1.31
CA TRP A 252 -0.05 19.46 -0.15
C TRP A 252 0.77 19.42 1.14
N LYS A 253 0.14 19.83 2.25
CA LYS A 253 0.74 19.70 3.58
C LYS A 253 1.06 18.22 3.84
N LYS A 254 2.35 17.89 3.87
CA LYS A 254 2.85 16.51 4.03
C LYS A 254 2.11 15.78 5.16
N LYS A 255 1.38 14.70 4.85
CA LYS A 255 1.19 13.62 5.84
C LYS A 255 2.52 12.88 5.95
N LYS A 256 3.18 13.00 7.11
CA LYS A 256 4.59 12.63 7.37
C LYS A 256 5.00 11.17 7.06
N LEU A 257 4.05 10.27 6.76
CA LEU A 257 4.28 8.82 6.75
C LEU A 257 4.04 8.11 5.40
N SER A 258 3.44 8.80 4.42
CA SER A 258 3.07 8.21 3.11
C SER A 258 3.81 8.88 1.94
N ARG A 259 4.11 8.10 0.89
CA ARG A 259 4.76 8.61 -0.34
C ARG A 259 3.79 9.46 -1.14
N ASN A 260 4.25 10.54 -1.75
CA ASN A 260 3.40 11.45 -2.52
C ASN A 260 3.64 11.27 -4.03
N PHE A 261 2.57 10.97 -4.75
CA PHE A 261 2.54 10.84 -6.19
C PHE A 261 1.59 11.90 -6.76
N LEU A 262 1.99 12.52 -7.86
CA LEU A 262 1.19 13.49 -8.59
C LEU A 262 1.02 13.00 -10.02
N ILE A 263 -0.21 12.82 -10.47
CA ILE A 263 -0.55 12.43 -11.83
C ILE A 263 -1.14 13.66 -12.50
N VAL A 264 -0.48 14.13 -13.55
CA VAL A 264 -0.87 15.29 -14.34
C VAL A 264 -1.44 14.80 -15.66
N VAL A 265 -2.69 15.12 -15.95
CA VAL A 265 -3.32 14.84 -17.24
C VAL A 265 -3.56 16.15 -17.98
N THR A 266 -3.08 16.26 -19.21
CA THR A 266 -3.27 17.45 -20.07
C THR A 266 -3.34 17.08 -21.55
N ASP A 267 -4.07 17.86 -22.34
CA ASP A 267 -4.24 17.63 -23.79
C ASP A 267 -3.51 18.67 -24.67
N GLY A 268 -2.85 19.65 -24.05
CA GLY A 268 -2.32 20.82 -24.75
C GLY A 268 -1.07 21.43 -24.12
N GLN A 269 -0.56 22.48 -24.77
CA GLN A 269 0.58 23.25 -24.29
C GLN A 269 0.17 24.17 -23.14
N SER A 270 1.00 24.23 -22.10
CA SER A 270 0.78 25.15 -20.98
C SER A 270 1.10 26.61 -21.38
N TYR A 271 0.31 27.56 -20.87
CA TYR A 271 0.56 29.00 -21.06
C TYR A 271 1.64 29.57 -20.12
N ASP A 272 2.06 28.80 -19.13
CA ASP A 272 3.04 29.16 -18.10
C ASP A 272 4.21 28.17 -18.02
N ASP A 273 5.25 28.52 -17.24
CA ASP A 273 6.41 27.64 -17.07
C ASP A 273 6.07 26.43 -16.20
N VAL A 274 6.24 25.24 -16.77
CA VAL A 274 6.03 23.96 -16.07
C VAL A 274 7.29 23.43 -15.39
N ARG A 275 8.48 23.90 -15.80
CA ARG A 275 9.78 23.38 -15.33
C ARG A 275 10.07 23.76 -13.89
N SER A 276 9.95 25.04 -13.56
CA SER A 276 10.27 25.54 -12.23
C SER A 276 9.33 24.96 -11.15
N PRO A 277 8.00 24.91 -11.36
CA PRO A 277 7.09 24.26 -10.41
C PRO A 277 7.35 22.76 -10.24
N ALA A 278 7.61 22.03 -11.33
CA ALA A 278 7.94 20.60 -11.26
C ALA A 278 9.23 20.34 -10.45
N LEU A 279 10.27 21.16 -10.65
CA LEU A 279 11.50 21.05 -9.89
C LEU A 279 11.28 21.27 -8.38
N ILE A 280 10.40 22.21 -8.01
CA ILE A 280 10.04 22.44 -6.60
C ILE A 280 9.31 21.23 -6.03
N ALA A 281 8.34 20.67 -6.76
CA ALA A 281 7.61 19.47 -6.35
C ALA A 281 8.56 18.26 -6.17
N HIS A 282 9.51 18.05 -7.09
CA HIS A 282 10.54 17.00 -6.95
C HIS A 282 11.40 17.18 -5.70
N LYS A 283 11.83 18.42 -5.39
CA LYS A 283 12.57 18.73 -4.16
C LYS A 283 11.75 18.48 -2.89
N GLN A 284 10.42 18.48 -3.00
CA GLN A 284 9.51 18.11 -1.91
C GLN A 284 9.22 16.62 -1.82
N GLU A 285 9.93 15.79 -2.61
CA GLU A 285 9.79 14.33 -2.69
C GLU A 285 8.44 13.88 -3.29
N ILE A 286 7.87 14.71 -4.17
CA ILE A 286 6.69 14.35 -4.96
C ILE A 286 7.18 13.71 -6.27
N THR A 287 6.78 12.46 -6.50
CA THR A 287 7.01 11.77 -7.79
C THR A 287 5.90 12.17 -8.75
N ILE A 288 6.25 12.75 -9.90
CA ILE A 288 5.29 13.22 -10.91
C ILE A 288 5.22 12.24 -12.08
N TYR A 289 4.00 11.83 -12.40
CA TYR A 289 3.62 11.11 -13.61
C TYR A 289 2.89 12.09 -14.53
N SER A 290 3.35 12.25 -15.77
CA SER A 290 2.69 13.12 -16.75
C SER A 290 2.04 12.27 -17.84
N VAL A 291 0.75 12.51 -18.06
CA VAL A 291 -0.08 11.83 -19.05
C VAL A 291 -0.56 12.88 -20.06
N GLY A 292 0.01 12.84 -21.25
CA GLY A 292 -0.39 13.68 -22.37
C GLY A 292 -1.42 12.99 -23.25
N VAL A 293 -2.36 13.78 -23.75
CA VAL A 293 -3.34 13.33 -24.74
C VAL A 293 -3.31 14.25 -25.96
N ALA A 294 -3.71 13.74 -27.12
CA ALA A 294 -3.90 14.50 -28.36
C ALA A 294 -2.67 15.30 -28.78
N TRP A 295 -2.61 16.60 -28.47
CA TRP A 295 -1.58 17.53 -28.94
C TRP A 295 -0.64 17.99 -27.81
N ALA A 296 -0.70 17.35 -26.64
CA ALA A 296 0.17 17.65 -25.50
C ALA A 296 1.67 17.57 -25.90
N PRO A 297 2.46 18.64 -25.69
CA PRO A 297 3.87 18.65 -26.06
C PRO A 297 4.69 17.65 -25.23
N MET A 298 5.32 16.67 -25.90
CA MET A 298 6.12 15.63 -25.23
C MET A 298 7.27 16.21 -24.39
N ASP A 299 7.87 17.32 -24.84
CA ASP A 299 8.96 17.97 -24.11
C ASP A 299 8.47 18.58 -22.78
N ASP A 300 7.27 19.16 -22.74
CA ASP A 300 6.68 19.70 -21.52
C ASP A 300 6.33 18.57 -20.54
N LEU A 301 5.74 17.48 -21.05
CA LEU A 301 5.42 16.30 -20.24
C LEU A 301 6.68 15.70 -19.61
N ARG A 302 7.75 15.54 -20.39
CA ARG A 302 9.05 15.08 -19.89
C ARG A 302 9.67 16.06 -18.92
N ALA A 303 9.52 17.36 -19.15
CA ALA A 303 10.06 18.38 -18.25
C ALA A 303 9.42 18.33 -16.86
N MET A 304 8.12 18.00 -16.79
CA MET A 304 7.36 17.85 -15.55
C MET A 304 7.56 16.50 -14.84
N SER A 305 7.73 15.42 -15.60
CA SER A 305 7.79 14.05 -15.08
C SER A 305 8.99 13.82 -14.16
N SER A 306 8.89 12.91 -13.19
CA SER A 306 10.05 12.47 -12.40
C SER A 306 10.97 11.51 -13.17
N GLU A 307 12.16 11.27 -12.64
CA GLU A 307 13.09 10.29 -13.20
C GLU A 307 12.71 8.84 -12.82
N PRO A 308 12.90 7.86 -13.73
CA PRO A 308 13.35 8.03 -15.11
C PRO A 308 12.22 8.53 -16.02
N LYS A 309 12.50 9.52 -16.89
CA LYS A 309 11.49 10.19 -17.73
C LYS A 309 10.64 9.21 -18.54
N ASP A 310 11.25 8.20 -19.16
CA ASP A 310 10.54 7.27 -20.05
C ASP A 310 9.53 6.36 -19.33
N SER A 311 9.64 6.19 -18.00
CA SER A 311 8.64 5.42 -17.22
C SER A 311 7.60 6.29 -16.52
N HIS A 312 7.77 7.61 -16.55
CA HIS A 312 6.91 8.59 -15.88
C HIS A 312 6.13 9.47 -16.86
N THR A 313 6.49 9.44 -18.14
CA THR A 313 5.79 10.14 -19.21
C THR A 313 4.98 9.16 -20.04
N PHE A 314 3.68 9.41 -20.14
CA PHE A 314 2.72 8.65 -20.93
C PHE A 314 2.10 9.56 -21.98
N PHE A 315 1.83 9.04 -23.17
CA PHE A 315 1.25 9.81 -24.25
C PHE A 315 0.36 8.95 -25.13
N THR A 316 -0.87 9.41 -25.39
CA THR A 316 -1.80 8.82 -26.35
C THR A 316 -2.33 9.89 -27.30
N ARG A 317 -2.64 9.52 -28.55
CA ARG A 317 -3.26 10.45 -29.52
C ARG A 317 -4.74 10.65 -29.27
N GLU A 318 -5.41 9.68 -28.65
CA GLU A 318 -6.85 9.67 -28.44
C GLU A 318 -7.19 9.42 -26.97
N PHE A 319 -8.26 10.07 -26.47
CA PHE A 319 -8.70 9.98 -25.08
C PHE A 319 -9.15 8.57 -24.68
N ASN A 320 -9.68 7.76 -25.62
CA ASN A 320 -10.04 6.36 -25.39
C ASN A 320 -8.82 5.49 -24.98
N GLY A 321 -7.62 5.85 -25.43
CA GLY A 321 -6.37 5.14 -25.13
C GLY A 321 -5.85 5.38 -23.71
N LEU A 322 -6.46 6.30 -22.94
CA LEU A 322 -6.08 6.53 -21.54
C LEU A 322 -6.25 5.27 -20.68
N ALA A 323 -7.28 4.46 -20.95
CA ALA A 323 -7.56 3.26 -20.16
C ALA A 323 -6.39 2.25 -20.18
N ASP A 324 -5.64 2.19 -21.28
CA ASP A 324 -4.49 1.30 -21.45
C ASP A 324 -3.31 1.68 -20.53
N PHE A 325 -3.28 2.92 -20.02
CA PHE A 325 -2.25 3.38 -19.10
C PHE A 325 -2.52 3.04 -17.64
N ILE A 326 -3.73 2.58 -17.28
CA ILE A 326 -4.05 2.27 -15.88
C ILE A 326 -3.09 1.19 -15.33
N PRO A 327 -2.92 0.00 -15.97
CA PRO A 327 -2.01 -1.02 -15.45
C PRO A 327 -0.54 -0.55 -15.33
N PRO A 328 0.10 0.02 -16.37
CA PRO A 328 1.50 0.42 -16.26
C PRO A 328 1.73 1.60 -15.30
N LEU A 329 0.78 2.51 -15.16
CA LEU A 329 0.90 3.64 -14.21
C LEU A 329 0.80 3.14 -12.76
N VAL A 330 -0.16 2.27 -12.45
CA VAL A 330 -0.27 1.64 -11.12
C VAL A 330 0.99 0.82 -10.80
N GLN A 331 1.50 0.04 -11.77
CA GLN A 331 2.76 -0.69 -11.62
C GLN A 331 3.96 0.24 -11.39
N GLY A 332 4.01 1.37 -12.10
CA GLY A 332 5.04 2.40 -11.93
C GLY A 332 5.04 2.97 -10.52
N ILE A 333 3.87 3.43 -10.04
CA ILE A 333 3.71 3.96 -8.67
C ILE A 333 4.20 2.93 -7.65
N CYS A 334 3.83 1.66 -7.83
CA CYS A 334 4.24 0.58 -6.95
C CYS A 334 5.75 0.30 -6.98
N ARG A 335 6.38 0.39 -8.15
CA ARG A 335 7.83 0.26 -8.29
C ARG A 335 8.54 1.40 -7.56
N ASP A 336 8.16 2.66 -7.79
CA ASP A 336 8.86 3.80 -7.18
C ASP A 336 8.60 3.88 -5.67
N PHE A 337 7.42 3.43 -5.21
CA PHE A 337 7.15 3.25 -3.79
C PHE A 337 8.16 2.28 -3.16
N ALA A 338 8.49 1.19 -3.85
CA ALA A 338 9.42 0.19 -3.37
C ALA A 338 10.90 0.61 -3.48
N GLU A 339 11.28 1.38 -4.51
CA GLU A 339 12.68 1.81 -4.72
C GLU A 339 13.15 2.88 -3.76
N LYS A 340 12.23 3.72 -3.25
CA LYS A 340 12.58 4.78 -2.28
C LYS A 340 12.56 4.31 -0.82
N ASN A 341 12.10 3.09 -0.52
CA ASN A 341 12.07 2.48 0.82
C ASN A 341 13.36 1.71 1.12
#